data_AF-A0A353GJQ9-F1
#
_entry.id   AF-A0A353GJQ9-F1
#
_cell.length_a   1.000
_cell.length_b   1.000
_cell.length_c   1.000
_cell.angle_alpha   90.00
_cell.angle_beta   90.00
_cell.angle_gamma   90.00
#
_symmetry.space_group_name_H-M   'P 1'
#
loop_
_entity.id
_entity.type
_entity.pdbx_description
1 polymer ?
#
loop_
_entity_poly.entity_id
_entity_poly.type
_entity_poly.pdbx_seq_one_letter_code
_entity_poly.pdbx_strand_id
1 'polypeptide(L)'
;PRQSRTRDQMEQAARSGKQNIAEGCMASGTSKKTELKLIGVARASLEELLVDYRDFLRQNNLPQWEKDHPQAQEVRRLAYNKDKSYETYRAYIEGPSSEVAANTALCLIH
;
A
#
# COMPACT_ATOMS: atom_id res chain seq x y z
N PRO A 1 -26.58 -0.53 -1.13
CA PRO A 1 -25.73 -1.71 -1.39
C PRO A 1 -25.00 -1.59 -2.72
N ARG A 2 -23.68 -1.35 -2.69
CA ARG A 2 -22.84 -1.48 -3.90
C ARG A 2 -21.38 -1.37 -3.50
N GLN A 3 -20.60 -2.39 -3.83
CA GLN A 3 -19.16 -2.27 -3.97
C GLN A 3 -18.89 -1.04 -4.85
N SER A 4 -18.22 -0.04 -4.28
CA SER A 4 -17.74 1.10 -5.06
C SER A 4 -16.72 0.56 -6.05
N ARG A 5 -16.88 0.86 -7.34
CA ARG A 5 -15.92 0.46 -8.39
C ARG A 5 -14.48 0.82 -8.00
N THR A 6 -14.28 1.93 -7.32
CA THR A 6 -12.99 2.37 -6.78
C THR A 6 -12.43 1.39 -5.74
N ARG A 7 -13.26 0.87 -4.83
CA ARG A 7 -12.84 -0.12 -3.85
C ARG A 7 -12.35 -1.40 -4.54
N ASP A 8 -13.09 -1.87 -5.53
CA ASP A 8 -12.71 -3.09 -6.27
C ASP A 8 -11.40 -2.88 -7.05
N GLN A 9 -11.18 -1.68 -7.61
CA GLN A 9 -9.92 -1.31 -8.26
C GLN A 9 -8.75 -1.32 -7.28
N MET A 10 -8.90 -0.69 -6.11
CA MET A 10 -7.88 -0.71 -5.06
C MET A 10 -7.55 -2.13 -4.58
N GLU A 11 -8.58 -2.96 -4.36
CA GLU A 11 -8.40 -4.37 -3.98
C GLU A 11 -7.65 -5.16 -5.07
N GLN A 12 -7.96 -4.90 -6.35
CA GLN A 12 -7.27 -5.54 -7.47
C GLN A 12 -5.81 -5.07 -7.60
N ALA A 13 -5.54 -3.77 -7.48
CA ALA A 13 -4.19 -3.21 -7.52
C ALA A 13 -3.32 -3.81 -6.40
N ALA A 14 -3.84 -3.88 -5.17
CA ALA A 14 -3.15 -4.49 -4.03
C ALA A 14 -2.84 -5.98 -4.27
N ARG A 15 -3.82 -6.76 -4.75
CA ARG A 15 -3.64 -8.19 -5.05
C ARG A 15 -2.65 -8.42 -6.19
N SER A 16 -2.77 -7.65 -7.27
CA SER A 16 -1.86 -7.69 -8.42
C SER A 16 -0.42 -7.37 -8.00
N GLY A 17 -0.21 -6.33 -7.20
CA GLY A 17 1.11 -5.96 -6.69
C GLY A 17 1.76 -7.10 -5.92
N LYS A 18 1.06 -7.67 -4.93
CA LYS A 18 1.56 -8.83 -4.16
C LYS A 18 1.86 -10.04 -5.04
N GLN A 19 0.97 -10.36 -5.97
CA GLN A 19 1.10 -11.54 -6.83
C GLN A 19 2.33 -11.43 -7.73
N ASN A 20 2.52 -10.28 -8.39
CA ASN A 20 3.66 -10.05 -9.28
C ASN A 20 5.00 -10.01 -8.52
N ILE A 21 5.03 -9.54 -7.26
CA ILE A 21 6.22 -9.67 -6.40
C ILE A 21 6.56 -11.13 -6.18
N ALA A 22 5.58 -11.94 -5.75
CA ALA A 22 5.80 -13.36 -5.46
C ALA A 22 6.30 -14.11 -6.71
N GLU A 23 5.63 -13.92 -7.86
CA GLU A 23 6.03 -14.55 -9.13
C GLU A 23 7.40 -14.05 -9.62
N GLY A 24 7.68 -12.75 -9.48
CA GLY A 24 8.97 -12.15 -9.82
C GLY A 24 10.12 -12.75 -9.00
N CYS A 25 9.92 -12.93 -7.70
CA CYS A 25 10.88 -13.59 -6.82
C CYS A 25 11.13 -15.05 -7.24
N MET A 26 10.08 -15.81 -7.58
CA MET A 26 10.24 -17.19 -8.08
C MET A 26 10.99 -17.25 -9.41
N ALA A 27 10.78 -16.28 -10.30
CA ALA A 27 11.47 -16.19 -11.58
C ALA A 27 12.94 -15.73 -11.45
N SER A 28 13.33 -15.11 -10.33
CA SER A 28 14.67 -14.54 -10.12
C SER A 28 15.81 -15.54 -10.32
N GLY A 29 15.57 -16.81 -9.98
CA GLY A 29 16.54 -17.90 -10.14
C GLY A 29 16.64 -18.48 -11.55
N THR A 30 15.70 -18.17 -12.44
CA THR A 30 15.60 -18.78 -13.79
C THR A 30 15.67 -17.77 -14.93
N SER A 31 15.10 -16.58 -14.77
CA SER A 31 15.03 -15.55 -15.82
C SER A 31 15.00 -14.13 -15.22
N LYS A 32 16.13 -13.42 -15.36
CA LYS A 32 16.23 -12.00 -14.99
C LYS A 32 15.30 -11.10 -15.80
N LYS A 33 15.04 -11.44 -17.06
CA LYS A 33 14.08 -10.71 -17.90
C LYS A 33 12.66 -10.81 -17.33
N THR A 34 12.25 -11.99 -16.88
CA THR A 34 10.92 -12.22 -16.31
C THR A 34 10.79 -11.56 -14.94
N GLU A 35 11.80 -11.71 -14.08
CA GLU A 35 11.88 -11.01 -12.79
C GLU A 35 11.68 -9.50 -12.97
N LEU A 36 12.50 -8.85 -13.79
CA LEU A 36 12.41 -7.40 -14.00
C LEU A 36 11.05 -6.96 -14.55
N LYS A 37 10.45 -7.75 -15.46
CA LYS A 37 9.12 -7.48 -15.98
C LYS A 37 8.06 -7.52 -14.87
N LEU A 38 8.03 -8.58 -14.07
CA LEU A 38 7.02 -8.76 -13.02
C LEU A 38 7.20 -7.74 -11.89
N ILE A 39 8.43 -7.44 -11.49
CA ILE A 39 8.71 -6.38 -10.51
C ILE A 39 8.27 -5.01 -11.06
N GLY A 40 8.44 -4.75 -12.36
CA GLY A 40 7.92 -3.56 -13.02
C GLY A 40 6.39 -3.46 -12.96
N VAL A 41 5.68 -4.56 -13.23
CA VAL A 41 4.21 -4.62 -13.12
C VAL A 41 3.77 -4.43 -11.67
N ALA A 42 4.43 -5.08 -10.71
CA ALA A 42 4.12 -4.90 -9.28
C ALA A 42 4.25 -3.43 -8.85
N ARG A 43 5.33 -2.75 -9.27
CA ARG A 43 5.53 -1.33 -8.99
C ARG A 43 4.41 -0.47 -9.57
N ALA A 44 3.99 -0.74 -10.81
CA ALA A 44 2.88 -0.02 -11.43
C ALA A 44 1.56 -0.21 -10.67
N SER A 45 1.25 -1.44 -10.25
CA SER A 45 0.05 -1.71 -9.44
C SER A 45 0.09 -1.04 -8.07
N LEU A 46 1.26 -0.96 -7.41
CA LEU A 46 1.39 -0.25 -6.13
C LEU A 46 1.31 1.28 -6.30
N GLU A 47 1.79 1.83 -7.41
CA GLU A 47 1.63 3.25 -7.73
C GLU A 47 0.16 3.61 -7.99
N GLU A 48 -0.59 2.75 -8.70
CA GLU A 48 -2.04 2.91 -8.86
C GLU A 48 -2.74 2.94 -7.50
N LEU A 49 -2.42 2.00 -6.61
CA LEU A 49 -2.97 1.96 -5.25
C LEU A 49 -2.60 3.20 -4.43
N LEU A 50 -1.39 3.73 -4.57
CA LEU A 50 -0.98 5.00 -3.93
C LEU A 50 -1.86 6.16 -4.40
N VAL A 51 -2.06 6.28 -5.71
CA VAL A 51 -2.91 7.33 -6.30
C VAL A 51 -4.33 7.22 -5.77
N ASP A 52 -4.90 6.01 -5.72
CA ASP A 52 -6.26 5.80 -5.20
C ASP A 52 -6.41 6.23 -3.73
N TYR A 53 -5.43 5.95 -2.86
CA TYR A 53 -5.48 6.41 -1.47
C TYR A 53 -5.35 7.94 -1.35
N ARG A 54 -4.51 8.57 -2.18
CA ARG A 54 -4.40 10.04 -2.25
C ARG A 54 -5.71 10.68 -2.72
N ASP A 55 -6.35 10.08 -3.72
CA ASP A 55 -7.65 10.52 -4.22
C ASP A 55 -8.75 10.31 -3.18
N PHE A 56 -8.74 9.21 -2.44
CA PHE A 56 -9.66 8.99 -1.33
C PHE A 56 -9.55 10.12 -0.28
N LEU A 57 -8.33 10.47 0.15
CA LEU A 57 -8.10 11.56 1.09
C LEU A 57 -8.63 12.88 0.54
N ARG A 58 -8.26 13.21 -0.70
CA ARG A 58 -8.68 14.44 -1.39
C ARG A 58 -10.21 14.55 -1.53
N GLN A 59 -10.88 13.49 -1.98
CA GLN A 59 -12.34 13.49 -2.20
C GLN A 59 -13.13 13.63 -0.90
N ASN A 60 -12.55 13.20 0.23
CA ASN A 60 -13.17 13.31 1.55
C ASN A 60 -12.69 14.53 2.35
N ASN A 61 -11.89 15.42 1.75
CA ASN A 61 -11.27 16.58 2.42
C ASN A 61 -10.45 16.20 3.66
N LEU A 62 -9.79 15.04 3.62
CA LEU A 62 -8.91 14.56 4.68
C LEU A 62 -7.46 14.95 4.37
N PRO A 63 -6.68 15.41 5.35
CA PRO A 63 -5.30 15.81 5.12
C PRO A 63 -4.43 14.60 4.78
N GLN A 64 -3.59 14.75 3.76
CA GLN A 64 -2.50 13.83 3.50
C GLN A 64 -1.31 14.18 4.40
N TRP A 65 -0.70 13.17 5.00
CA TRP A 65 0.49 13.36 5.81
C TRP A 65 1.72 13.56 4.93
N GLU A 66 2.36 14.71 5.09
CA GLU A 66 3.69 14.95 4.55
C GLU A 66 4.73 14.08 5.26
N LYS A 67 5.93 13.98 4.67
CA LYS A 67 7.03 13.14 5.18
C LYS A 67 7.38 13.40 6.65
N ASP A 68 7.29 14.66 7.07
CA ASP A 68 7.66 15.11 8.42
C ASP A 68 6.48 15.12 9.41
N HIS A 69 5.30 14.63 8.98
CA HIS A 69 4.15 14.52 9.87
C HIS A 69 4.46 13.53 11.02
N PRO A 70 4.24 13.89 12.30
CA PRO A 70 4.60 13.04 13.43
C PRO A 70 4.01 11.63 13.35
N GLN A 71 2.76 11.48 12.91
CA GLN A 71 2.14 10.16 12.76
C GLN A 71 2.72 9.37 11.57
N ALA A 72 3.13 10.03 10.48
CA ALA A 72 3.78 9.35 9.37
C ALA A 72 5.15 8.82 9.77
N GLN A 73 5.92 9.63 10.51
CA GLN A 73 7.21 9.21 11.05
C GLN A 73 7.06 8.03 12.00
N GLU A 74 6.06 8.06 12.88
CA GLU A 74 5.81 6.95 13.81
C GLU A 74 5.46 5.66 13.08
N VAL A 75 4.52 5.70 12.12
CA VAL A 75 4.16 4.52 11.31
C VAL A 75 5.37 3.98 10.54
N ARG A 76 6.15 4.86 9.89
CA ARG A 76 7.36 4.46 9.15
C ARG A 76 8.42 3.84 10.06
N ARG A 77 8.54 4.31 11.30
CA ARG A 77 9.46 3.74 12.30
C ARG A 77 9.13 2.29 12.63
N LEU A 78 7.84 1.92 12.65
CA LEU A 78 7.40 0.54 12.90
C LEU A 78 7.89 -0.44 11.83
N ALA A 79 8.18 0.03 10.61
CA ALA A 79 8.70 -0.82 9.54
C ALA A 79 10.08 -1.43 9.86
N TYR A 80 10.84 -0.81 10.78
CA TYR A 80 12.13 -1.27 11.25
C TYR A 80 12.05 -2.28 12.42
N ASN A 81 10.85 -2.53 12.95
CA ASN A 81 10.67 -3.56 13.97
C ASN A 81 10.88 -4.97 13.36
N LYS A 82 11.43 -5.87 14.16
CA LYS A 82 11.48 -7.30 13.84
C LYS A 82 10.08 -7.91 13.90
N ASP A 83 9.82 -8.95 13.10
CA ASP A 83 8.60 -9.75 13.12
C ASP A 83 7.29 -8.95 12.95
N LYS A 84 7.36 -7.82 12.23
CA LYS A 84 6.19 -7.00 11.91
C LYS A 84 5.13 -7.80 11.16
N SER A 85 3.88 -7.57 11.51
CA SER A 85 2.73 -8.21 10.92
C SER A 85 1.57 -7.21 10.81
N TYR A 86 0.41 -7.68 10.34
CA TYR A 86 -0.80 -6.87 10.34
C TYR A 86 -1.12 -6.30 11.74
N GLU A 87 -0.90 -7.10 12.80
CA GLU A 87 -1.16 -6.68 14.19
C GLU A 87 -0.32 -5.46 14.59
N THR A 88 0.88 -5.28 14.02
CA THR A 88 1.72 -4.09 14.26
C THR A 88 1.03 -2.80 13.84
N TYR A 89 0.18 -2.85 12.81
CA TYR A 89 -0.47 -1.68 12.22
C TYR A 89 -1.99 -1.64 12.48
N ARG A 90 -2.55 -2.71 13.05
CA ARG A 90 -3.99 -2.90 13.21
C ARG A 90 -4.70 -1.72 13.85
N ALA A 91 -4.13 -1.14 14.91
CA ALA A 91 -4.72 0.02 15.59
C ALA A 91 -4.82 1.26 14.68
N TYR A 92 -3.92 1.42 13.71
CA TYR A 92 -3.95 2.50 12.73
C TYR A 92 -4.90 2.21 11.56
N ILE A 93 -5.09 0.94 11.21
CA ILE A 93 -5.90 0.52 10.05
C ILE A 93 -7.38 0.31 10.43
N GLU A 94 -7.66 -0.37 11.53
CA GLU A 94 -9.03 -0.68 12.01
C GLU A 94 -9.58 0.39 12.96
N GLY A 95 -8.82 1.45 13.21
CA GLY A 95 -9.26 2.58 14.02
C GLY A 95 -10.43 3.34 13.36
N PRO A 96 -11.11 4.23 14.10
CA PRO A 96 -12.28 4.94 13.62
C PRO A 96 -11.97 6.01 12.56
N SER A 97 -10.71 6.42 12.41
CA SER A 97 -10.30 7.49 11.49
C SER A 97 -9.88 6.91 10.14
N SER A 98 -10.68 7.16 9.10
CA SER A 98 -10.34 6.82 7.72
C SER A 98 -9.12 7.60 7.21
N GLU A 99 -8.86 8.80 7.74
CA GLU A 99 -7.64 9.58 7.47
C GLU A 99 -6.40 8.81 7.95
N VAL A 100 -6.42 8.33 9.20
CA VAL A 100 -5.31 7.58 9.78
C VAL A 100 -5.09 6.28 8.99
N ALA A 101 -6.16 5.56 8.66
CA ALA A 101 -6.07 4.32 7.90
C ALA A 101 -5.47 4.53 6.50
N ALA A 102 -5.96 5.53 5.76
CA ALA A 102 -5.48 5.84 4.41
C ALA A 102 -4.02 6.34 4.42
N ASN A 103 -3.66 7.24 5.33
CA ASN A 103 -2.28 7.72 5.44
C ASN A 103 -1.31 6.62 5.93
N THR A 104 -1.77 5.71 6.78
CA THR A 104 -0.99 4.52 7.17
C THR A 104 -0.72 3.65 5.95
N ALA A 105 -1.73 3.40 5.10
CA ALA A 105 -1.52 2.67 3.85
C ALA A 105 -0.53 3.36 2.92
N LEU A 106 -0.61 4.69 2.76
CA LEU A 106 0.38 5.47 2.00
C LEU A 106 1.80 5.30 2.56
N CYS A 107 1.97 5.25 3.88
CA CYS A 107 3.28 5.03 4.50
C CYS A 107 3.85 3.64 4.26
N LEU A 108 3.00 2.62 4.12
CA LEU A 108 3.42 1.23 3.93
C LEU A 108 3.71 0.87 2.47
N ILE A 109 3.07 1.57 1.53
CA ILE A 109 3.27 1.34 0.09
C ILE A 109 4.47 2.14 -0.44
N HIS A 110 4.76 3.32 0.13
CA HIS A 110 5.84 4.23 -0.28
C HIS A 110 7.14 4.04 0.50
#